data_AF-A0A955RJD8-F1
#
_entry.id   AF-A0A955RJD8-F1
#
_cell.length_a   1.000
_cell.length_b   1.000
_cell.length_c   1.000
_cell.angle_alpha   90.00
_cell.angle_beta   90.00
_cell.angle_gamma   90.00
#
_symmetry.space_group_name_H-M   'P 1'
#
loop_
_entity.id
_entity.type
_entity.pdbx_description
1 polymer ?
#
loop_
_entity_poly.entity_id
_entity_poly.type
_entity_poly.pdbx_seq_one_letter_code
_entity_poly.pdbx_strand_id
1 'polypeptide(L)'
;MKHLKKHKFKYLIISIVLVIVSICAYLVVWIGNPYSASENAINILNQNPNISRVNEDYLIAQPDESSKRGIIIYPGGLVEPEAYVTLSKGLADEGYFVAIIDMPWNLAVLDPLKGQEIIEEYDQIEEWIIMGHSLGGSMAVRLAVESDKVVGLVLLASYPEGSLNISSEDFKVLSISASNDMIINESNLIESEKNLPVDTVYKVIEGGNHSQFGDYGLQENDGVATISPEQQLDLVIQYLKEWDTPQNSEL
;
A
#
# COMPACT_ATOMS: atom_id res chain seq x y z
N MET A 1 -32.95 20.81 -45.86
CA MET A 1 -31.60 20.71 -45.25
C MET A 1 -31.54 20.87 -43.73
N LYS A 2 -32.45 21.61 -43.04
CA LYS A 2 -32.45 21.73 -41.56
C LYS A 2 -32.82 20.44 -40.80
N HIS A 3 -33.70 19.59 -41.35
CA HIS A 3 -34.16 18.36 -40.69
C HIS A 3 -33.07 17.27 -40.59
N LEU A 4 -32.22 17.10 -41.61
CA LEU A 4 -31.13 16.11 -41.60
C LEU A 4 -30.04 16.40 -40.56
N LYS A 5 -29.78 17.67 -40.22
CA LYS A 5 -28.80 18.04 -39.19
C LYS A 5 -29.24 17.63 -37.78
N LYS A 6 -30.55 17.67 -37.48
CA LYS A 6 -31.11 17.30 -36.17
C LYS A 6 -31.02 15.80 -35.89
N HIS A 7 -31.24 14.97 -36.91
CA HIS A 7 -31.06 13.51 -36.80
C HIS A 7 -29.59 13.13 -36.63
N LYS A 8 -28.67 13.73 -37.41
CA LYS A 8 -27.22 13.51 -37.24
C LYS A 8 -26.72 13.92 -35.85
N PHE A 9 -27.24 15.00 -35.29
CA PHE A 9 -26.93 15.43 -33.92
C PHE A 9 -27.46 14.45 -32.85
N LYS A 10 -28.67 13.90 -33.03
CA LYS A 10 -29.22 12.86 -32.15
C LYS A 10 -28.38 11.57 -32.19
N TYR A 11 -27.95 11.12 -33.37
CA TYR A 11 -27.10 9.94 -33.50
C TYR A 11 -25.70 10.18 -32.93
N LEU A 12 -25.16 11.39 -33.03
CA LEU A 12 -23.90 11.77 -32.39
C LEU A 12 -23.98 11.71 -30.86
N ILE A 13 -25.07 12.22 -30.26
CA ILE A 13 -25.29 12.11 -28.81
C ILE A 13 -25.42 10.65 -28.39
N ILE A 14 -26.19 9.84 -29.12
CA ILE A 14 -26.35 8.41 -28.83
C ILE A 14 -25.00 7.69 -28.94
N SER A 15 -24.18 7.99 -29.94
CA SER A 15 -22.85 7.38 -30.06
C SER A 15 -21.92 7.79 -28.93
N ILE A 16 -21.93 9.05 -28.50
CA ILE A 16 -21.14 9.52 -27.36
C ILE A 16 -21.59 8.80 -26.08
N VAL A 17 -22.89 8.70 -25.84
CA VAL A 17 -23.44 7.98 -24.68
C VAL A 17 -23.03 6.51 -24.71
N LEU A 18 -23.11 5.84 -25.85
CA LEU A 18 -22.68 4.45 -26.00
C LEU A 18 -21.18 4.28 -25.73
N VAL A 19 -20.34 5.20 -26.23
CA VAL A 19 -18.90 5.18 -25.96
C VAL A 19 -18.62 5.36 -24.47
N ILE A 20 -19.28 6.31 -23.81
CA ILE A 20 -19.14 6.52 -22.36
C ILE A 20 -19.57 5.26 -21.60
N VAL A 21 -20.71 4.66 -21.95
CA VAL A 21 -21.19 3.42 -21.33
C VAL A 21 -20.18 2.28 -21.53
N SER A 22 -19.59 2.15 -22.71
CA SER A 22 -18.56 1.15 -22.98
C SER A 22 -17.27 1.40 -22.19
N ILE A 23 -16.83 2.64 -22.06
CA ILE A 23 -15.66 3.01 -21.23
C ILE A 23 -15.96 2.71 -19.75
N CYS A 24 -17.12 3.10 -19.25
CA CYS A 24 -17.53 2.81 -17.88
C CYS A 24 -17.64 1.30 -17.63
N ALA A 25 -18.21 0.53 -18.57
CA ALA A 25 -18.27 -0.92 -18.46
C ALA A 25 -16.87 -1.56 -18.43
N TYR A 26 -15.95 -1.08 -19.27
CA TYR A 26 -14.56 -1.51 -19.25
C TYR A 26 -13.87 -1.18 -17.93
N LEU A 27 -14.03 0.05 -17.42
CA LEU A 27 -13.46 0.46 -16.12
C LEU A 27 -14.03 -0.38 -14.96
N VAL A 28 -15.32 -0.70 -14.97
CA VAL A 28 -15.93 -1.57 -13.94
C VAL A 28 -15.35 -2.98 -14.00
N VAL A 29 -15.17 -3.54 -15.20
CA VAL A 29 -14.53 -4.86 -15.35
C VAL A 29 -13.07 -4.82 -14.92
N TRP A 30 -12.34 -3.75 -15.25
CA TRP A 30 -10.93 -3.61 -14.87
C TRP A 30 -10.76 -3.47 -13.35
N ILE A 31 -11.53 -2.60 -12.70
CA ILE A 31 -11.52 -2.42 -11.23
C ILE A 31 -12.04 -3.67 -10.50
N GLY A 32 -12.98 -4.40 -11.12
CA GLY A 32 -13.56 -5.63 -10.55
C GLY A 32 -12.65 -6.87 -10.64
N ASN A 33 -11.47 -6.78 -11.24
CA ASN A 33 -10.50 -7.88 -11.33
C ASN A 33 -9.15 -7.45 -10.71
N PRO A 34 -9.04 -7.39 -9.38
CA PRO A 34 -7.77 -7.14 -8.72
C PRO A 34 -6.77 -8.29 -8.94
N TYR A 35 -5.49 -8.00 -8.72
CA TYR A 35 -4.47 -9.03 -8.51
C TYR A 35 -4.80 -9.82 -7.25
N SER A 36 -5.07 -11.11 -7.44
CA SER A 36 -5.42 -11.98 -6.33
C SER A 36 -4.20 -12.40 -5.52
N ALA A 37 -4.42 -12.54 -4.21
CA ALA A 37 -3.40 -13.09 -3.32
C ALA A 37 -2.98 -14.49 -3.76
N SER A 38 -1.72 -14.83 -3.56
CA SER A 38 -1.21 -16.15 -3.90
C SER A 38 -1.81 -17.23 -3.00
N GLU A 39 -1.75 -18.48 -3.45
CA GLU A 39 -2.16 -19.63 -2.63
C GLU A 39 -1.39 -19.69 -1.30
N ASN A 40 -0.13 -19.22 -1.29
CA ASN A 40 0.67 -19.15 -0.07
C ASN A 40 0.07 -18.17 0.94
N ALA A 41 -0.23 -16.95 0.53
CA ALA A 41 -0.84 -15.93 1.38
C ALA A 41 -2.20 -16.40 1.94
N ILE A 42 -3.03 -17.01 1.09
CA ILE A 42 -4.33 -17.58 1.49
C ILE A 42 -4.16 -18.74 2.49
N ASN A 43 -3.16 -19.61 2.29
CA ASN A 43 -2.88 -20.68 3.23
C ASN A 43 -2.43 -20.14 4.59
N ILE A 44 -1.57 -19.11 4.62
CA ILE A 44 -1.15 -18.46 5.86
C ILE A 44 -2.36 -17.88 6.59
N LEU A 45 -3.23 -17.15 5.90
CA LEU A 45 -4.44 -16.58 6.49
C LEU A 45 -5.35 -17.66 7.11
N ASN A 46 -5.53 -18.80 6.42
CA ASN A 46 -6.44 -19.85 6.88
C ASN A 46 -5.88 -20.73 8.00
N GLN A 47 -4.55 -20.84 8.12
CA GLN A 47 -3.89 -21.79 9.03
C GLN A 47 -3.26 -21.13 10.25
N ASN A 48 -2.98 -19.82 10.19
CA ASN A 48 -2.35 -19.10 11.30
C ASN A 48 -3.42 -18.54 12.25
N PRO A 49 -3.52 -19.02 13.51
CA PRO A 49 -4.53 -18.55 14.46
C PRO A 49 -4.34 -17.09 14.89
N ASN A 50 -3.16 -16.52 14.70
CA ASN A 50 -2.86 -15.12 15.05
C ASN A 50 -3.26 -14.14 13.93
N ILE A 51 -3.76 -14.65 12.79
CA ILE A 51 -4.18 -13.84 11.66
C ILE A 51 -5.67 -14.06 11.42
N SER A 52 -6.43 -12.98 11.30
CA SER A 52 -7.89 -13.08 11.08
C SER A 52 -8.45 -11.87 10.35
N ARG A 53 -9.60 -12.07 9.70
CA ARG A 53 -10.38 -10.99 9.07
C ARG A 53 -11.39 -10.42 10.07
N VAL A 54 -11.47 -9.10 10.16
CA VAL A 54 -12.40 -8.38 11.04
C VAL A 54 -13.44 -7.65 10.19
N ASN A 55 -14.72 -8.05 10.33
CA ASN A 55 -15.90 -7.38 9.77
C ASN A 55 -15.82 -6.97 8.28
N GLU A 56 -15.11 -7.73 7.45
CA GLU A 56 -14.84 -7.39 6.02
C GLU A 56 -14.03 -6.10 5.80
N ASP A 57 -13.68 -5.35 6.84
CA ASP A 57 -13.05 -4.03 6.72
C ASP A 57 -11.53 -4.05 6.75
N TYR A 58 -10.94 -5.02 7.44
CA TYR A 58 -9.49 -5.20 7.52
C TYR A 58 -9.12 -6.61 7.98
N LEU A 59 -7.86 -6.97 7.79
CA LEU A 59 -7.24 -8.14 8.42
C LEU A 59 -6.30 -7.69 9.53
N ILE A 60 -6.11 -8.55 10.53
CA ILE A 60 -5.14 -8.35 11.60
C ILE A 60 -4.17 -9.51 11.64
N ALA A 61 -2.91 -9.22 11.95
CA ALA A 61 -1.91 -10.17 12.41
C ALA A 61 -1.42 -9.70 13.79
N GLN A 62 -1.60 -10.56 14.80
CA GLN A 62 -1.24 -10.24 16.17
C GLN A 62 0.06 -10.93 16.57
N PRO A 63 0.95 -10.24 17.31
CA PRO A 63 2.09 -10.87 17.97
C PRO A 63 1.62 -11.75 19.14
N ASP A 64 2.44 -12.72 19.54
CA ASP A 64 2.13 -13.62 20.67
C ASP A 64 2.02 -12.86 22.01
N GLU A 65 2.79 -11.77 22.16
CA GLU A 65 2.73 -10.87 23.30
C GLU A 65 2.00 -9.58 22.92
N SER A 66 1.34 -8.93 23.89
CA SER A 66 0.67 -7.66 23.67
C SER A 66 1.64 -6.59 23.17
N SER A 67 1.37 -6.01 22.00
CA SER A 67 2.18 -4.91 21.46
C SER A 67 1.58 -3.55 21.78
N LYS A 68 2.44 -2.55 21.95
CA LYS A 68 2.08 -1.13 22.02
C LYS A 68 2.38 -0.38 20.72
N ARG A 69 3.00 -1.06 19.75
CA ARG A 69 3.46 -0.49 18.49
C ARG A 69 2.75 -1.19 17.34
N GLY A 70 2.02 -0.41 16.55
CA GLY A 70 1.15 -0.92 15.50
C GLY A 70 1.65 -0.52 14.11
N ILE A 71 1.31 -1.33 13.12
CA ILE A 71 1.53 -1.06 11.69
C ILE A 71 0.19 -1.15 10.98
N ILE A 72 -0.14 -0.14 10.19
CA ILE A 72 -1.29 -0.18 9.28
C ILE A 72 -0.77 -0.26 7.85
N ILE A 73 -1.08 -1.34 7.15
CA ILE A 73 -0.70 -1.58 5.76
C ILE A 73 -1.83 -1.10 4.84
N TYR A 74 -1.47 -0.22 3.91
CA TYR A 74 -2.28 0.22 2.78
C TYR A 74 -1.89 -0.57 1.53
N PRO A 75 -2.75 -1.50 1.05
CA PRO A 75 -2.49 -2.28 -0.15
C PRO A 75 -2.28 -1.42 -1.41
N GLY A 76 -1.48 -1.95 -2.33
CA GLY A 76 -1.36 -1.45 -3.71
C GLY A 76 -2.70 -1.40 -4.44
N GLY A 77 -2.80 -0.50 -5.41
CA GLY A 77 -4.03 -0.31 -6.18
C GLY A 77 -4.38 -1.57 -6.98
N LEU A 78 -5.63 -2.01 -6.87
CA LEU A 78 -6.12 -3.25 -7.48
C LEU A 78 -5.38 -4.50 -7.01
N VAL A 79 -4.90 -4.55 -5.77
CA VAL A 79 -4.33 -5.76 -5.15
C VAL A 79 -5.20 -6.15 -3.96
N GLU A 80 -5.55 -7.44 -3.86
CA GLU A 80 -6.30 -7.95 -2.71
C GLU A 80 -5.51 -7.75 -1.40
N PRO A 81 -6.16 -7.37 -0.29
CA PRO A 81 -5.48 -7.15 0.99
C PRO A 81 -4.82 -8.43 1.53
N GLU A 82 -5.35 -9.61 1.22
CA GLU A 82 -4.76 -10.90 1.57
C GLU A 82 -3.32 -11.06 1.05
N ALA A 83 -2.95 -10.39 -0.04
CA ALA A 83 -1.60 -10.46 -0.59
C ALA A 83 -0.53 -9.92 0.39
N TYR A 84 -0.91 -9.15 1.41
CA TYR A 84 0.01 -8.60 2.41
C TYR A 84 0.09 -9.46 3.68
N VAL A 85 -0.62 -10.59 3.73
CA VAL A 85 -0.64 -11.49 4.91
C VAL A 85 0.74 -12.09 5.19
N THR A 86 1.52 -12.41 4.16
CA THR A 86 2.88 -12.94 4.34
C THR A 86 3.78 -11.91 5.02
N LEU A 87 3.70 -10.64 4.59
CA LEU A 87 4.42 -9.52 5.21
C LEU A 87 3.92 -9.24 6.63
N SER A 88 2.61 -9.17 6.84
CA SER A 88 2.03 -8.88 8.16
C SER A 88 2.35 -9.97 9.17
N LYS A 89 2.40 -11.24 8.75
CA LYS A 89 2.87 -12.35 9.58
C LYS A 89 4.31 -12.10 10.04
N GLY A 90 5.23 -11.82 9.12
CA GLY A 90 6.64 -11.61 9.46
C GLY A 90 6.85 -10.41 10.37
N LEU A 91 6.07 -9.34 10.19
CA LEU A 91 6.05 -8.18 11.07
C LEU A 91 5.46 -8.50 12.46
N ALA A 92 4.41 -9.32 12.53
CA ALA A 92 3.85 -9.78 13.79
C ALA A 92 4.83 -10.68 14.55
N ASP A 93 5.60 -11.52 13.86
CA ASP A 93 6.68 -12.33 14.46
C ASP A 93 7.78 -11.44 15.08
N GLU A 94 7.94 -10.20 14.60
CA GLU A 94 8.84 -9.18 15.15
C GLU A 94 8.22 -8.32 16.27
N GLY A 95 6.99 -8.64 16.70
CA GLY A 95 6.34 -8.00 17.85
C GLY A 95 5.44 -6.81 17.51
N TYR A 96 5.14 -6.56 16.24
CA TYR A 96 4.21 -5.51 15.82
C TYR A 96 2.77 -6.02 15.80
N PHE A 97 1.82 -5.21 16.28
CA PHE A 97 0.43 -5.41 15.88
C PHE A 97 0.26 -4.92 14.45
N VAL A 98 -0.27 -5.73 13.54
CA VAL A 98 -0.40 -5.32 12.12
C VAL A 98 -1.83 -5.40 11.66
N ALA A 99 -2.33 -4.32 11.07
CA ALA A 99 -3.62 -4.28 10.39
C ALA A 99 -3.41 -4.05 8.88
N ILE A 100 -4.10 -4.84 8.04
CA ILE A 100 -4.12 -4.65 6.59
C ILE A 100 -5.51 -4.15 6.22
N ILE A 101 -5.61 -2.94 5.68
CA ILE A 101 -6.92 -2.34 5.36
C ILE A 101 -7.51 -2.99 4.11
N ASP A 102 -8.80 -3.34 4.17
CA ASP A 102 -9.60 -3.66 3.00
C ASP A 102 -10.14 -2.35 2.39
N MET A 103 -9.62 -1.97 1.23
CA MET A 103 -9.96 -0.72 0.57
C MET A 103 -11.16 -0.89 -0.35
N PRO A 104 -12.06 0.11 -0.47
CA PRO A 104 -13.15 0.07 -1.43
C PRO A 104 -12.62 -0.23 -2.83
N TRP A 105 -13.06 -1.36 -3.41
CA TRP A 105 -12.59 -1.86 -4.71
C TRP A 105 -11.06 -1.97 -4.85
N ASN A 106 -10.34 -2.25 -3.75
CA ASN A 106 -8.88 -2.30 -3.69
C ASN A 106 -8.20 -0.99 -4.11
N LEU A 107 -8.83 0.16 -3.86
CA LEU A 107 -8.33 1.48 -4.26
C LEU A 107 -8.33 2.45 -3.08
N ALA A 108 -7.13 2.67 -2.50
CA ALA A 108 -6.94 3.58 -1.37
C ALA A 108 -7.34 5.04 -1.66
N VAL A 109 -7.45 5.45 -2.93
CA VAL A 109 -7.88 6.81 -3.30
C VAL A 109 -9.33 7.11 -2.92
N LEU A 110 -10.14 6.07 -2.71
CA LEU A 110 -11.55 6.21 -2.38
C LEU A 110 -11.78 6.47 -0.90
N ASP A 111 -10.83 6.06 -0.06
CA ASP A 111 -10.89 6.27 1.38
C ASP A 111 -9.47 6.32 2.00
N PRO A 112 -8.72 7.41 1.76
CA PRO A 112 -7.33 7.52 2.20
C PRO A 112 -7.16 7.64 3.71
N LEU A 113 -8.24 7.89 4.47
CA LEU A 113 -8.22 8.01 5.92
C LEU A 113 -8.83 6.78 6.62
N LYS A 114 -9.20 5.72 5.89
CA LYS A 114 -9.86 4.52 6.47
C LYS A 114 -9.13 3.94 7.69
N GLY A 115 -7.80 4.00 7.73
CA GLY A 115 -7.02 3.51 8.86
C GLY A 115 -7.20 4.31 10.17
N GLN A 116 -7.83 5.48 10.14
CA GLN A 116 -8.17 6.24 11.34
C GLN A 116 -9.09 5.44 12.27
N GLU A 117 -10.06 4.72 11.72
CA GLU A 117 -10.98 3.89 12.50
C GLU A 117 -10.23 2.80 13.29
N ILE A 118 -9.16 2.25 12.71
CA ILE A 118 -8.29 1.25 13.35
C ILE A 118 -7.48 1.90 14.48
N ILE A 119 -6.92 3.09 14.26
CA ILE A 119 -6.18 3.82 15.31
C ILE A 119 -7.09 4.12 16.52
N GLU A 120 -8.36 4.42 16.27
CA GLU A 120 -9.37 4.70 17.30
C GLU A 120 -9.87 3.41 18.00
N GLU A 121 -10.05 2.31 17.25
CA GLU A 121 -10.53 1.03 17.77
C GLU A 121 -9.49 0.32 18.67
N TYR A 122 -8.22 0.39 18.32
CA TYR A 122 -7.12 -0.26 19.06
C TYR A 122 -6.37 0.75 19.94
N ASP A 123 -7.07 1.29 20.94
CA ASP A 123 -6.56 2.34 21.83
C ASP A 123 -5.34 1.94 22.68
N GLN A 124 -5.13 0.64 22.88
CA GLN A 124 -3.97 0.08 23.56
C GLN A 124 -2.66 0.23 22.77
N ILE A 125 -2.75 0.52 21.47
CA ILE A 125 -1.59 0.84 20.64
C ILE A 125 -1.26 2.33 20.82
N GLU A 126 -0.05 2.58 21.32
CA GLU A 126 0.42 3.92 21.69
C GLU A 126 1.07 4.64 20.50
N GLU A 127 1.75 3.88 19.63
CA GLU A 127 2.51 4.42 18.50
C GLU A 127 2.22 3.63 17.22
N TRP A 128 1.92 4.34 16.13
CA TRP A 128 1.58 3.75 14.85
C TRP A 128 2.62 4.08 13.77
N ILE A 129 2.91 3.07 12.95
CA ILE A 129 3.63 3.21 11.69
C ILE A 129 2.62 2.98 10.57
N ILE A 130 2.51 3.93 9.64
CA ILE A 130 1.69 3.72 8.44
C ILE A 130 2.61 3.21 7.34
N MET A 131 2.28 2.06 6.78
CA MET A 131 3.02 1.43 5.68
C MET A 131 2.12 1.36 4.46
N GLY A 132 2.64 1.66 3.27
CA GLY A 132 1.84 1.45 2.07
C GLY A 132 2.65 1.16 0.83
N HIS A 133 2.05 0.36 -0.04
CA HIS A 133 2.64 -0.08 -1.29
C HIS A 133 2.04 0.68 -2.48
N SER A 134 2.87 1.17 -3.40
CA SER A 134 2.44 1.78 -4.67
C SER A 134 1.38 2.88 -4.47
N LEU A 135 0.20 2.75 -5.09
CA LEU A 135 -0.93 3.67 -4.88
C LEU A 135 -1.36 3.75 -3.41
N GLY A 136 -1.35 2.63 -2.68
CA GLY A 136 -1.63 2.57 -1.25
C GLY A 136 -0.67 3.43 -0.45
N GLY A 137 0.63 3.34 -0.74
CA GLY A 137 1.66 4.16 -0.10
C GLY A 137 1.50 5.65 -0.38
N SER A 138 1.13 6.01 -1.60
CA SER A 138 0.85 7.41 -1.96
C SER A 138 -0.31 7.99 -1.15
N MET A 139 -1.34 7.18 -0.86
CA MET A 139 -2.52 7.60 -0.09
C MET A 139 -2.30 7.51 1.41
N ALA A 140 -1.52 6.53 1.88
CA ALA A 140 -1.14 6.33 3.28
C ALA A 140 -0.52 7.58 3.93
N VAL A 141 0.17 8.41 3.14
CA VAL A 141 0.74 9.69 3.59
C VAL A 141 -0.33 10.59 4.20
N ARG A 142 -1.57 10.56 3.69
CA ARG A 142 -2.68 11.39 4.19
C ARG A 142 -3.09 11.01 5.60
N LEU A 143 -3.11 9.71 5.93
CA LEU A 143 -3.36 9.27 7.30
C LEU A 143 -2.17 9.62 8.21
N ALA A 144 -0.94 9.49 7.71
CA ALA A 144 0.25 9.76 8.50
C ALA A 144 0.33 11.21 9.00
N VAL A 145 -0.15 12.18 8.21
CA VAL A 145 -0.19 13.60 8.62
C VAL A 145 -1.39 13.98 9.50
N GLU A 146 -2.44 13.15 9.52
CA GLU A 146 -3.69 13.48 10.23
C GLU A 146 -3.64 13.09 11.71
N SER A 147 -2.87 12.06 12.08
CA SER A 147 -2.88 11.48 13.42
C SER A 147 -1.59 11.75 14.19
N ASP A 148 -1.73 12.27 15.41
CA ASP A 148 -0.64 12.52 16.36
C ASP A 148 -0.02 11.24 16.96
N LYS A 149 -0.72 10.10 16.84
CA LYS A 149 -0.17 8.78 17.23
C LYS A 149 0.75 8.18 16.17
N VAL A 150 0.82 8.76 14.97
CA VAL A 150 1.70 8.26 13.91
C VAL A 150 3.12 8.77 14.15
N VAL A 151 4.04 7.84 14.37
CA VAL A 151 5.46 8.12 14.63
C VAL A 151 6.35 7.78 13.44
N GLY A 152 5.79 7.10 12.42
CA GLY A 152 6.54 6.64 11.27
C GLY A 152 5.69 6.41 10.02
N LEU A 153 6.31 6.62 8.86
CA LEU A 153 5.76 6.32 7.55
C LEU A 153 6.73 5.45 6.75
N VAL A 154 6.23 4.36 6.17
CA VAL A 154 7.00 3.43 5.34
C VAL A 154 6.41 3.38 3.94
N LEU A 155 7.18 3.83 2.96
CA LEU A 155 6.80 3.88 1.55
C LEU A 155 7.44 2.72 0.81
N LEU A 156 6.64 1.73 0.40
CA LEU A 156 7.08 0.61 -0.42
C LEU A 156 6.78 0.91 -1.89
N ALA A 157 7.81 1.05 -2.72
CA ALA A 157 7.69 1.40 -4.15
C ALA A 157 6.67 2.53 -4.40
N SER A 158 6.72 3.57 -3.58
CA SER A 158 5.76 4.68 -3.60
C SER A 158 6.39 5.98 -3.14
N TYR A 159 5.66 7.07 -3.36
CA TYR A 159 6.04 8.42 -3.00
C TYR A 159 4.79 9.26 -2.68
N PRO A 160 4.89 10.35 -1.90
CA PRO A 160 3.75 11.25 -1.67
C PRO A 160 3.20 11.80 -2.99
N GLU A 161 1.87 11.98 -3.05
CA GLU A 161 1.27 12.69 -4.18
C GLU A 161 1.91 14.08 -4.37
N GLY A 162 2.05 14.53 -5.62
CA GLY A 162 2.90 15.69 -5.94
C GLY A 162 2.52 17.03 -5.26
N SER A 163 1.28 17.16 -4.79
CA SER A 163 0.81 18.33 -4.03
C SER A 163 1.08 18.25 -2.52
N LEU A 164 1.40 17.07 -1.99
CA LEU A 164 1.54 16.83 -0.56
C LEU A 164 3.02 16.90 -0.18
N ASN A 165 3.37 17.93 0.58
CA ASN A 165 4.71 18.11 1.13
C ASN A 165 4.68 17.85 2.63
N ILE A 166 5.44 16.85 3.06
CA ILE A 166 5.57 16.41 4.46
C ILE A 166 6.98 16.64 4.99
N SER A 167 7.78 17.50 4.35
CA SER A 167 9.17 17.75 4.73
C SER A 167 9.33 18.43 6.10
N SER A 168 8.25 18.99 6.64
CA SER A 168 8.20 19.61 7.96
C SER A 168 7.55 18.75 9.04
N GLU A 169 7.13 17.53 8.71
CA GLU A 169 6.52 16.62 9.68
C GLU A 169 7.58 16.01 10.61
N ASP A 170 7.18 15.73 11.86
CA ASP A 170 8.09 15.23 12.90
C ASP A 170 8.21 13.69 12.92
N PHE A 171 7.33 12.97 12.20
CA PHE A 171 7.42 11.52 12.09
C PHE A 171 8.56 11.11 11.14
N LYS A 172 9.18 9.97 11.42
CA LYS A 172 10.27 9.43 10.58
C LYS A 172 9.71 8.85 9.29
N VAL A 173 10.52 8.85 8.23
CA VAL A 173 10.17 8.17 6.96
C VAL A 173 11.23 7.14 6.57
N LEU A 174 10.76 5.96 6.15
CA LEU A 174 11.54 4.93 5.46
C LEU A 174 10.98 4.76 4.04
N SER A 175 11.77 5.06 3.02
CA SER A 175 11.42 4.82 1.62
C SER A 175 12.19 3.62 1.09
N ILE A 176 11.46 2.59 0.66
CA ILE A 176 12.03 1.35 0.12
C ILE A 176 11.61 1.21 -1.34
N SER A 177 12.58 1.21 -2.26
CA SER A 177 12.37 0.89 -3.67
C SER A 177 13.05 -0.44 -4.03
N ALA A 178 12.87 -0.90 -5.28
CA ALA A 178 13.48 -2.12 -5.77
C ALA A 178 14.14 -1.89 -7.13
N SER A 179 15.31 -2.51 -7.37
CA SER A 179 16.17 -2.19 -8.52
C SER A 179 15.57 -2.61 -9.87
N ASN A 180 14.66 -3.58 -9.89
CA ASN A 180 13.99 -4.07 -11.10
C ASN A 180 12.51 -3.67 -11.13
N ASP A 181 12.11 -2.66 -10.34
CA ASP A 181 10.77 -2.08 -10.43
C ASP A 181 10.61 -1.31 -11.76
N MET A 182 9.65 -1.73 -12.59
CA MET A 182 9.33 -1.06 -13.86
C MET A 182 7.95 -0.41 -13.86
N ILE A 183 7.26 -0.42 -12.71
CA ILE A 183 5.93 0.18 -12.53
C ILE A 183 6.05 1.59 -11.96
N ILE A 184 6.92 1.79 -10.97
CA ILE A 184 7.13 3.08 -10.36
C ILE A 184 7.73 4.08 -11.36
N ASN A 185 7.25 5.32 -11.32
CA ASN A 185 7.89 6.39 -12.07
C ASN A 185 9.11 6.89 -11.31
N GLU A 186 10.30 6.46 -11.73
CA GLU A 186 11.59 6.81 -11.12
C GLU A 186 11.81 8.34 -11.04
N SER A 187 11.42 9.08 -12.07
CA SER A 187 11.56 10.55 -12.07
C SER A 187 10.71 11.21 -10.99
N ASN A 188 9.47 10.74 -10.81
CA ASN A 188 8.60 11.23 -9.74
C ASN A 188 9.11 10.82 -8.36
N LEU A 189 9.65 9.60 -8.21
CA LEU A 189 10.26 9.14 -6.96
C LEU A 189 11.39 10.07 -6.54
N ILE A 190 12.35 10.34 -7.43
CA ILE A 190 13.48 11.25 -7.16
C ILE A 190 12.98 12.67 -6.90
N GLU A 191 12.02 13.17 -7.68
CA GLU A 191 11.47 14.51 -7.46
C GLU A 191 10.77 14.65 -6.11
N SER A 192 10.16 13.56 -5.61
CA SER A 192 9.43 13.55 -4.35
C SER A 192 10.31 13.65 -3.11
N GLU A 193 11.62 13.41 -3.20
CA GLU A 193 12.54 13.49 -2.06
C GLU A 193 12.48 14.87 -1.37
N LYS A 194 12.26 15.94 -2.15
CA LYS A 194 12.09 17.32 -1.62
C LYS A 194 10.83 17.52 -0.78
N ASN A 195 9.87 16.59 -0.88
CA ASN A 195 8.62 16.61 -0.16
C ASN A 195 8.66 15.72 1.09
N LEU A 196 9.78 15.05 1.36
CA LEU A 196 9.96 14.16 2.51
C LEU A 196 10.85 14.82 3.59
N PRO A 197 10.75 14.40 4.86
CA PRO A 197 11.64 14.86 5.92
C PRO A 197 13.12 14.67 5.55
N VAL A 198 13.97 15.58 6.00
CA VAL A 198 15.40 15.59 5.65
C VAL A 198 16.16 14.35 6.16
N ASP A 199 15.65 13.72 7.22
CA ASP A 199 16.18 12.49 7.84
C ASP A 199 15.51 11.22 7.30
N THR A 200 14.77 11.31 6.20
CA THR A 200 14.22 10.14 5.49
C THR A 200 15.34 9.15 5.16
N VAL A 201 15.13 7.89 5.54
CA VAL A 201 16.04 6.79 5.20
C VAL A 201 15.57 6.15 3.90
N TYR A 202 16.48 6.07 2.92
CA TYR A 202 16.22 5.43 1.64
C TYR A 202 16.92 4.08 1.56
N LYS A 203 16.20 3.06 1.11
CA LYS A 203 16.71 1.70 0.88
C LYS A 203 16.30 1.24 -0.51
N VAL A 204 17.21 0.54 -1.19
CA VAL A 204 16.93 -0.13 -2.47
C VAL A 204 17.11 -1.62 -2.27
N ILE A 205 16.09 -2.40 -2.61
CA ILE A 205 16.18 -3.86 -2.65
C ILE A 205 16.78 -4.26 -3.99
N GLU A 206 18.07 -4.59 -3.97
CA GLU A 206 18.80 -5.08 -5.13
C GLU A 206 18.23 -6.42 -5.61
N GLY A 207 17.86 -6.48 -6.89
CA GLY A 207 17.24 -7.63 -7.53
C GLY A 207 15.74 -7.78 -7.26
N GLY A 208 15.13 -6.93 -6.43
CA GLY A 208 13.68 -6.93 -6.21
C GLY A 208 12.90 -6.24 -7.33
N ASN A 209 11.58 -6.40 -7.34
CA ASN A 209 10.68 -5.69 -8.27
C ASN A 209 9.47 -5.06 -7.54
N HIS A 210 8.55 -4.44 -8.28
CA HIS A 210 7.35 -3.81 -7.71
C HIS A 210 6.43 -4.84 -7.05
N SER A 211 6.22 -5.96 -7.74
CA SER A 211 5.13 -6.86 -7.40
C SER A 211 5.39 -7.62 -6.10
N GLN A 212 6.66 -7.96 -5.83
CA GLN A 212 7.08 -8.72 -4.65
C GLN A 212 7.04 -7.93 -3.33
N PHE A 213 6.60 -6.67 -3.32
CA PHE A 213 6.18 -6.01 -2.07
C PHE A 213 4.85 -6.55 -1.52
N GLY A 214 4.11 -7.33 -2.31
CA GLY A 214 3.02 -8.19 -1.87
C GLY A 214 3.12 -9.59 -2.48
N ASP A 215 2.35 -10.53 -1.94
CA ASP A 215 2.33 -11.94 -2.34
C ASP A 215 1.15 -12.21 -3.30
N TYR A 216 1.21 -11.64 -4.51
CA TYR A 216 0.16 -11.74 -5.56
C TYR A 216 0.70 -12.10 -6.95
N GLY A 217 1.97 -12.52 -7.04
CA GLY A 217 2.63 -12.85 -8.30
C GLY A 217 3.11 -11.62 -9.08
N LEU A 218 3.50 -11.81 -10.35
CA LEU A 218 4.06 -10.76 -11.19
C LEU A 218 2.96 -9.88 -11.81
N GLN A 219 3.02 -8.57 -11.55
CA GLN A 219 2.16 -7.56 -12.15
C GLN A 219 2.48 -7.35 -13.63
N GLU A 220 1.47 -7.04 -14.44
CA GLU A 220 1.67 -6.65 -15.84
C GLU A 220 2.56 -5.40 -15.95
N ASN A 221 3.56 -5.47 -16.84
CA ASN A 221 4.57 -4.43 -17.10
C ASN A 221 5.63 -4.21 -16.01
N ASP A 222 5.64 -5.01 -14.94
CA ASP A 222 6.70 -4.96 -13.95
C ASP A 222 7.98 -5.66 -14.46
N GLY A 223 9.12 -5.33 -13.87
CA GLY A 223 10.37 -6.02 -14.13
C GLY A 223 10.41 -7.37 -13.45
N VAL A 224 11.27 -8.26 -13.94
CA VAL A 224 11.45 -9.59 -13.37
C VAL A 224 12.47 -9.51 -12.24
N ALA A 225 12.07 -9.89 -11.03
CA ALA A 225 12.97 -9.99 -9.89
C ALA A 225 14.03 -11.09 -10.11
N THR A 226 15.21 -10.87 -9.54
CA THR A 226 16.31 -11.85 -9.48
C THR A 226 16.49 -12.47 -8.10
N ILE A 227 15.73 -12.01 -7.10
CA ILE A 227 15.58 -12.61 -5.78
C ILE A 227 14.16 -13.16 -5.61
N SER A 228 13.95 -14.10 -4.69
CA SER A 228 12.62 -14.66 -4.44
C SER A 228 11.69 -13.64 -3.76
N PRO A 229 10.36 -13.84 -3.84
CA PRO A 229 9.41 -13.03 -3.08
C PRO A 229 9.68 -13.03 -1.57
N GLU A 230 9.98 -14.21 -1.01
CA GLU A 230 10.33 -14.37 0.41
C GLU A 230 11.55 -13.52 0.80
N GLN A 231 12.62 -13.57 0.00
CA GLN A 231 13.82 -12.76 0.24
C GLN A 231 13.54 -11.26 0.21
N GLN A 232 12.66 -10.80 -0.71
CA GLN A 232 12.29 -9.40 -0.77
C GLN A 232 11.48 -8.96 0.46
N LEU A 233 10.51 -9.77 0.90
CA LEU A 233 9.74 -9.48 2.10
C LEU A 233 10.60 -9.51 3.37
N ASP A 234 11.54 -10.44 3.48
CA ASP A 234 12.51 -10.50 4.57
C ASP A 234 13.37 -9.22 4.64
N LEU A 235 13.79 -8.69 3.49
CA LEU A 235 14.53 -7.42 3.43
C LEU A 235 13.67 -6.22 3.86
N VAL A 236 12.38 -6.20 3.50
CA VAL A 236 11.46 -5.16 3.99
C VAL A 236 11.36 -5.19 5.51
N ILE A 237 11.16 -6.38 6.10
CA ILE A 237 11.07 -6.58 7.55
C ILE A 237 12.40 -6.17 8.23
N GLN A 238 13.53 -6.61 7.68
CA GLN A 238 14.85 -6.25 8.18
C GLN A 238 15.07 -4.73 8.18
N TYR A 239 14.79 -4.06 7.06
CA TYR A 239 14.98 -2.61 6.95
C TYR A 239 14.06 -1.84 7.89
N LEU A 240 12.82 -2.27 8.06
CA LEU A 240 11.91 -1.69 9.03
C LEU A 240 12.47 -1.81 10.45
N LYS A 241 12.91 -3.01 10.85
CA LYS A 241 13.43 -3.28 12.19
C LYS A 241 14.67 -2.46 12.50
N GLU A 242 15.62 -2.38 11.55
CA GLU A 242 16.81 -1.55 11.68
C GLU A 242 16.47 -0.06 11.84
N TRP A 243 15.46 0.41 11.11
CA TRP A 243 15.02 1.80 11.11
C TRP A 243 14.22 2.19 12.36
N ASP A 244 13.40 1.27 12.87
CA ASP A 244 12.54 1.50 14.02
C ASP A 244 13.26 1.31 15.37
N THR A 245 14.38 0.58 15.38
CA THR A 245 15.20 0.39 16.59
C THR A 245 15.90 1.71 16.98
N PRO A 246 15.85 2.14 18.26
CA PRO A 246 16.59 3.32 18.71
C PRO A 246 18.11 3.11 18.52
N GLN A 247 18.79 4.04 17.84
CA GLN A 247 20.25 3.99 17.59
C GLN A 247 21.16 4.09 18.84
N ASN A 248 20.62 3.93 20.05
CA ASN A 248 21.34 4.05 21.33
C ASN A 248 21.47 2.73 22.11
N SER A 249 21.38 1.56 21.44
CA SER A 249 21.55 0.25 22.09
C SER A 249 22.91 -0.41 21.86
N GLU A 250 23.90 0.32 21.33
CA GLU A 250 25.31 -0.11 21.35
C GLU A 250 26.11 0.72 22.37
N LEU A 251 26.31 0.11 23.55
CA LEU A 251 27.37 0.27 24.57
C LEU A 251 27.92 1.66 24.93
#